data_AF-A0A2Z5N369-F1
#
_entry.id   AF-A0A2Z5N369-F1
#
_cell.length_a   1.000
_cell.length_b   1.000
_cell.length_c   1.000
_cell.angle_alpha   90.00
_cell.angle_beta   90.00
_cell.angle_gamma   90.00
#
_symmetry.space_group_name_H-M   'P 1'
#
loop_
_entity.id
_entity.type
_entity.pdbx_description
1 polymer ?
#
loop_
_entity_poly.entity_id
_entity_poly.type
_entity_poly.pdbx_seq_one_letter_code
_entity_poly.pdbx_strand_id
1 'polypeptide(L)'
;MKGLLIFLSALMLLFAYAARSSADDTISEDYRYLARINVRPVVINCVAEIDRWIRTSAKFDMFLAPDVRLLRAKVRAFRAIDGSADNGPSVDSTVTIRASARLRPRAAWIPVKARCNIWRTRVVGIAMKPME
;
A
#
# COMPACT_ATOMS: atom_id res chain seq x y z
N MET A 1 6.88 -28.89 -36.28
CA MET A 1 6.59 -29.08 -34.84
C MET A 1 7.69 -28.55 -33.91
N LYS A 2 8.99 -28.75 -34.19
CA LYS A 2 10.10 -28.22 -33.35
C LYS A 2 10.13 -26.68 -33.21
N GLY A 3 9.83 -25.93 -34.26
CA GLY A 3 9.80 -24.45 -34.21
C GLY A 3 8.72 -23.86 -33.30
N LEU A 4 7.55 -24.51 -33.23
CA LEU A 4 6.44 -24.07 -32.38
C LEU A 4 6.77 -24.18 -30.89
N LEU A 5 7.50 -25.23 -30.50
CA LEU A 5 7.95 -25.45 -29.13
C LEU A 5 8.96 -24.39 -28.68
N ILE A 6 9.85 -23.95 -29.58
CA ILE A 6 10.84 -22.90 -29.29
C ILE A 6 10.13 -21.55 -29.10
N PHE A 7 9.18 -21.20 -29.97
CA PHE A 7 8.38 -19.99 -29.82
C PHE A 7 7.57 -19.97 -28.52
N LEU A 8 6.95 -21.09 -28.15
CA LEU A 8 6.20 -21.21 -26.89
C LEU A 8 7.11 -21.05 -25.67
N SER A 9 8.32 -21.63 -25.69
CA SER A 9 9.28 -21.46 -24.60
C SER A 9 9.79 -20.02 -24.45
N ALA A 10 10.04 -19.34 -25.57
CA ALA A 10 10.48 -17.95 -25.58
C ALA A 10 9.38 -17.01 -25.05
N LEU A 11 8.13 -17.27 -25.43
CA LEU A 11 6.97 -16.51 -24.95
C LEU A 11 6.78 -16.67 -23.44
N MET A 12 6.90 -17.90 -22.93
CA MET A 12 6.80 -18.17 -21.48
C MET A 12 7.92 -17.51 -20.68
N LEU A 13 9.15 -17.51 -21.20
CA LEU A 13 10.30 -16.84 -20.57
C LEU A 13 10.11 -15.30 -20.54
N LEU A 14 9.61 -14.70 -21.62
CA LEU A 14 9.28 -13.28 -21.68
C LEU A 14 8.17 -12.92 -20.68
N PHE A 15 7.13 -13.76 -20.56
CA PHE A 15 6.04 -13.54 -19.61
C PHE A 15 6.53 -13.64 -18.16
N ALA A 16 7.39 -14.61 -17.86
CA ALA A 16 8.01 -14.76 -16.55
C ALA A 16 8.94 -13.58 -16.19
N TYR A 17 9.65 -13.02 -17.18
CA TYR A 17 10.50 -11.85 -16.98
C TYR A 17 9.68 -10.59 -16.69
N ALA A 18 8.60 -10.35 -17.44
CA ALA A 18 7.68 -9.24 -17.22
C ALA A 18 6.92 -9.34 -15.87
N ALA A 19 6.60 -10.55 -15.43
CA ALA A 19 6.00 -10.79 -14.12
C ALA A 19 6.99 -10.55 -12.96
N ARG A 20 8.30 -10.69 -13.19
CA ARG A 20 9.33 -10.41 -12.18
C ARG A 20 9.66 -8.92 -12.05
N SER A 21 9.67 -8.17 -13.16
CA SER A 21 9.94 -6.73 -13.13
C SER A 21 8.84 -5.90 -12.46
N SER A 22 7.63 -6.46 -12.34
CA SER A 22 6.51 -5.84 -11.61
C SER A 22 6.60 -6.03 -10.10
N ALA A 23 7.55 -6.84 -9.60
CA ALA A 23 7.81 -7.05 -8.18
C ALA A 23 8.94 -6.16 -7.63
N ASP A 24 9.18 -5.00 -8.25
CA ASP A 24 10.14 -4.04 -7.71
C ASP A 24 9.55 -3.38 -6.45
N ASP A 25 9.95 -3.93 -5.30
CA ASP A 25 9.65 -3.53 -3.93
C ASP A 25 10.33 -2.17 -3.56
N THR A 26 10.84 -1.43 -4.54
CA THR A 26 11.42 -0.10 -4.32
C THR A 26 10.29 0.91 -4.13
N ILE A 27 10.42 1.74 -3.08
CA ILE A 27 9.58 2.92 -2.89
C ILE A 27 9.63 3.71 -4.20
N SER A 28 8.50 3.82 -4.92
CA SER A 28 8.42 4.54 -6.20
C SER A 28 9.20 5.85 -6.10
N GLU A 29 9.99 6.19 -7.12
CA GLU A 29 10.79 7.42 -7.17
C GLU A 29 9.97 8.65 -6.71
N ASP A 30 8.68 8.63 -7.07
CA ASP A 30 7.65 9.61 -6.70
C ASP A 30 7.51 9.87 -5.20
N TYR A 31 7.89 8.94 -4.31
CA TYR A 31 7.76 9.08 -2.86
C TYR A 31 9.08 9.40 -2.15
N ARG A 32 10.22 9.46 -2.84
CA ARG A 32 11.52 9.75 -2.20
C ARG A 32 11.56 11.14 -1.56
N TYR A 33 10.74 12.08 -2.03
CA TYR A 33 10.63 13.41 -1.39
C TYR A 33 10.09 13.32 0.04
N LEU A 34 9.21 12.34 0.34
CA LEU A 34 8.67 12.16 1.69
C LEU A 34 9.77 11.79 2.68
N ALA A 35 10.78 11.04 2.24
CA ALA A 35 11.95 10.74 3.07
C ALA A 35 12.77 12.01 3.34
N ARG A 36 12.90 12.92 2.37
CA ARG A 36 13.62 14.20 2.53
C ARG A 36 12.97 15.13 3.56
N ILE A 37 11.66 15.05 3.74
CA ILE A 37 10.93 15.82 4.76
C ILE A 37 10.73 15.05 6.07
N ASN A 38 11.48 13.96 6.30
CA ASN A 38 11.45 13.13 7.52
C ASN A 38 10.14 12.38 7.79
N VAL A 39 9.38 12.02 6.76
CA VAL A 39 8.27 11.06 6.93
C VAL A 39 8.86 9.67 7.22
N ARG A 40 8.31 8.98 8.22
CA ARG A 40 8.78 7.65 8.61
C ARG A 40 8.65 6.65 7.45
N PRO A 41 9.65 5.79 7.17
CA PRO A 41 9.61 4.85 6.04
C PRO A 41 8.36 3.96 6.00
N VAL A 42 7.90 3.51 7.17
CA VAL A 42 6.67 2.72 7.31
C VAL A 42 5.40 3.47 6.86
N VAL A 43 5.38 4.79 7.00
CA VAL A 43 4.29 5.65 6.52
C VAL A 43 4.41 5.84 5.01
N ILE A 44 5.63 6.00 4.48
CA ILE A 44 5.89 6.10 3.03
C ILE A 44 5.39 4.84 2.33
N ASN A 45 5.74 3.64 2.82
CA ASN A 45 5.22 2.38 2.27
C ASN A 45 3.69 2.30 2.33
N CYS A 46 3.08 2.73 3.44
CA CYS A 46 1.63 2.78 3.56
C CYS A 46 0.99 3.69 2.50
N VAL A 47 1.55 4.87 2.23
CA VAL A 47 1.04 5.78 1.20
C VAL A 47 1.18 5.18 -0.20
N ALA A 48 2.34 4.62 -0.52
CA ALA A 48 2.58 3.98 -1.81
C ALA A 48 1.60 2.83 -2.06
N GLU A 49 1.34 2.00 -1.04
CA GLU A 49 0.39 0.90 -1.13
C GLU A 49 -1.07 1.36 -1.20
N ILE A 50 -1.42 2.49 -0.56
CA ILE A 50 -2.74 3.11 -0.74
C ILE A 50 -2.94 3.58 -2.18
N ASP A 51 -1.93 4.20 -2.81
CA ASP A 51 -2.04 4.63 -4.21
C ASP A 51 -2.15 3.46 -5.18
N ARG A 52 -1.47 2.34 -4.89
CA ARG A 52 -1.65 1.09 -5.67
C ARG A 52 -3.07 0.54 -5.49
N TRP A 53 -3.52 0.41 -4.24
CA TRP A 53 -4.84 -0.13 -3.90
C TRP A 53 -6.00 0.71 -4.43
N ILE A 54 -5.87 2.04 -4.46
CA ILE A 54 -6.99 2.90 -4.86
C ILE A 54 -7.38 2.73 -6.34
N ARG A 55 -6.41 2.31 -7.18
CA ARG A 55 -6.65 2.00 -8.60
C ARG A 55 -7.64 0.85 -8.78
N THR A 56 -7.66 -0.10 -7.85
CA THR A 56 -8.57 -1.26 -7.87
C THR A 56 -9.76 -1.12 -6.92
N SER A 57 -9.84 -0.03 -6.15
CA SER A 57 -10.94 0.23 -5.22
C SER A 57 -12.23 0.57 -5.94
N ALA A 58 -13.32 -0.11 -5.58
CA ALA A 58 -14.66 0.18 -6.09
C ALA A 58 -15.22 1.52 -5.55
N LYS A 59 -14.84 1.90 -4.32
CA LYS A 59 -15.44 3.04 -3.62
C LYS A 59 -14.71 4.37 -3.87
N PHE A 60 -13.38 4.32 -3.94
CA PHE A 60 -12.53 5.49 -4.05
C PHE A 60 -11.72 5.44 -5.34
N ASP A 61 -11.41 6.60 -5.90
CA ASP A 61 -10.59 6.70 -7.12
C ASP A 61 -9.35 7.59 -6.94
N MET A 62 -9.31 8.46 -5.92
CA MET A 62 -8.15 9.27 -5.57
C MET A 62 -7.96 9.41 -4.06
N PHE A 63 -6.70 9.53 -3.64
CA PHE A 63 -6.29 9.71 -2.25
C PHE A 63 -5.32 10.89 -2.16
N LEU A 64 -5.58 11.79 -1.21
CA LEU A 64 -4.77 12.97 -0.98
C LEU A 64 -4.44 13.09 0.51
N ALA A 65 -3.19 12.84 0.86
CA ALA A 65 -2.68 13.02 2.21
C ALA A 65 -1.68 14.19 2.25
N PRO A 66 -2.03 15.32 2.88
CA PRO A 66 -1.10 16.44 3.03
C PRO A 66 0.15 16.03 3.83
N ASP A 67 1.32 16.56 3.47
CA ASP A 67 2.61 16.23 4.10
C ASP A 67 2.58 16.35 5.63
N VAL A 68 1.98 17.42 6.16
CA VAL A 68 1.82 17.64 7.61
C VAL A 68 1.02 16.51 8.26
N ARG A 69 0.06 15.90 7.55
CA ARG A 69 -0.70 14.74 8.05
C ARG A 69 0.12 13.45 8.00
N LEU A 70 0.99 13.29 7.01
CA LEU A 70 1.92 12.17 6.90
C LEU A 70 2.96 12.21 8.02
N LEU A 71 3.50 13.39 8.32
CA LEU A 71 4.40 13.60 9.47
C LEU A 71 3.73 13.30 10.81
N ARG A 72 2.41 13.53 10.90
CA ARG A 72 1.60 13.25 12.10
C ARG A 72 0.90 11.89 12.06
N ALA A 73 1.27 11.01 11.13
CA ALA A 73 0.67 9.68 11.02
C ALA A 73 0.94 8.88 12.31
N LYS A 74 -0.11 8.26 12.84
CA LYS A 74 0.01 7.45 14.05
C LYS A 74 0.50 6.07 13.68
N VAL A 75 1.65 5.66 14.20
CA VAL A 75 2.16 4.30 14.07
C VAL A 75 2.06 3.61 15.41
N ARG A 76 1.30 2.52 15.47
CA ARG A 76 1.18 1.66 16.66
C ARG A 76 1.89 0.35 16.37
N ALA A 77 2.97 0.06 17.08
CA ALA A 77 3.61 -1.25 17.02
C ALA A 77 2.90 -2.18 18.02
N PHE A 78 2.55 -3.38 17.57
CA PHE A 78 2.15 -4.47 18.44
C PHE A 78 3.43 -5.24 18.76
N ARG A 79 3.90 -5.16 20.01
CA ARG A 79 4.85 -6.16 20.48
C ARG A 79 4.05 -7.46 20.59
N ALA A 80 4.41 -8.48 19.83
CA ALA A 80 3.98 -9.83 20.13
C ALA A 80 4.47 -10.12 21.55
N ILE A 81 3.58 -10.02 22.53
CA ILE A 81 3.81 -10.64 23.82
C ILE A 81 3.49 -12.10 23.56
N ASP A 82 4.51 -12.94 23.58
CA ASP A 82 4.38 -14.39 23.45
C ASP A 82 3.29 -14.88 24.42
N GLY A 83 2.10 -15.21 23.90
CA GLY A 83 1.04 -15.82 24.73
C GLY A 83 -0.42 -15.42 24.50
N SER A 84 -0.80 -14.61 23.51
CA SER A 84 -2.23 -14.39 23.21
C SER A 84 -2.58 -14.85 21.81
N ALA A 85 -3.07 -16.07 21.71
CA ALA A 85 -3.78 -16.59 20.55
C ALA A 85 -5.10 -15.82 20.40
N ASP A 86 -5.08 -14.73 19.65
CA ASP A 86 -6.30 -14.06 19.20
C ASP A 86 -6.29 -14.03 17.68
N ASN A 87 -7.36 -14.58 17.09
CA ASN A 87 -7.49 -15.01 15.70
C ASN A 87 -7.57 -13.84 14.70
N GLY A 88 -6.51 -13.02 14.62
CA GLY A 88 -6.29 -12.04 13.57
C GLY A 88 -5.01 -12.38 12.77
N PRO A 89 -4.87 -11.89 11.53
CA PRO A 89 -3.58 -11.97 10.85
C PRO A 89 -2.52 -11.33 11.75
N SER A 90 -1.38 -11.99 11.94
CA SER A 90 -0.28 -11.46 12.76
C SER A 90 0.15 -10.11 12.19
N VAL A 91 -0.23 -9.01 12.84
CA VAL A 91 0.10 -7.64 12.40
C VAL A 91 1.10 -7.07 13.40
N ASP A 92 2.29 -6.73 12.91
CA ASP A 92 3.38 -6.19 13.74
C ASP A 92 3.14 -4.71 14.05
N SER A 93 2.52 -3.98 13.12
CA SER A 93 2.19 -2.59 13.35
C SER A 93 1.02 -2.09 12.52
N THR A 94 0.40 -1.02 12.97
CA THR A 94 -0.62 -0.28 12.23
C THR A 94 -0.14 1.14 12.00
N VAL A 95 -0.26 1.62 10.77
CA VAL A 95 -0.15 3.04 10.42
C VAL A 95 -1.55 3.61 10.22
N THR A 96 -1.83 4.78 10.81
CA THR A 96 -3.08 5.52 10.62
C THR A 96 -2.79 6.93 10.12
N ILE A 97 -3.35 7.27 8.97
CA ILE A 97 -3.17 8.54 8.27
C ILE A 97 -4.52 9.24 8.16
N ARG A 98 -4.54 10.55 8.43
CA ARG A 98 -5.70 11.41 8.13
C ARG A 98 -5.49 12.06 6.77
N ALA A 99 -6.47 11.96 5.90
CA ALA A 99 -6.36 12.37 4.51
C ALA A 99 -7.74 12.76 3.95
N SER A 100 -7.79 13.10 2.68
CA SER A 100 -9.02 13.20 1.90
C SER A 100 -9.01 12.10 0.83
N ALA A 101 -10.19 11.54 0.54
CA ALA A 101 -10.34 10.62 -0.57
C ALA A 101 -11.52 11.03 -1.42
N ARG A 102 -11.41 10.82 -2.72
CA ARG A 102 -12.46 11.11 -3.67
C ARG A 102 -13.32 9.87 -3.91
N LEU A 103 -14.62 10.04 -3.77
CA LEU A 103 -15.60 8.97 -4.03
C LEU A 103 -15.76 8.78 -5.54
N ARG A 104 -15.61 7.54 -6.00
CA ARG A 104 -15.74 7.18 -7.41
C ARG A 104 -17.12 7.55 -8.00
N PRO A 105 -18.27 7.30 -7.31
CA PRO A 105 -19.59 7.53 -7.94
C PRO A 105 -20.00 9.00 -8.07
N ARG A 106 -19.45 9.89 -7.23
CA ARG A 106 -19.91 11.30 -7.12
C ARG A 106 -18.80 12.32 -7.32
N ALA A 107 -17.57 11.88 -7.52
CA ALA A 107 -16.36 12.71 -7.55
C ALA A 107 -16.20 13.65 -6.32
N ALA A 108 -16.89 13.36 -5.21
CA ALA A 108 -16.89 14.18 -4.01
C ALA A 108 -15.68 13.81 -3.14
N TRP A 109 -14.96 14.84 -2.68
CA TRP A 109 -13.88 14.68 -1.71
C TRP A 109 -14.47 14.58 -0.31
N ILE A 110 -14.10 13.54 0.44
CA ILE A 110 -14.48 13.36 1.83
C ILE A 110 -13.24 13.18 2.71
N PRO A 111 -13.26 13.69 3.95
CA PRO A 111 -12.18 13.42 4.90
C PRO A 111 -12.23 11.94 5.31
N VAL A 112 -11.06 11.31 5.34
CA VAL A 112 -10.91 9.90 5.67
C VAL A 112 -9.77 9.65 6.66
N LYS A 113 -9.92 8.54 7.38
CA LYS A 113 -8.87 7.90 8.15
C LYS A 113 -8.47 6.63 7.40
N ALA A 114 -7.30 6.65 6.79
CA ALA A 114 -6.68 5.49 6.16
C ALA A 114 -5.85 4.72 7.20
N ARG A 115 -5.96 3.40 7.18
CA ARG A 115 -5.26 2.48 8.08
C ARG A 115 -4.55 1.42 7.25
N CYS A 116 -3.24 1.29 7.42
CA CYS A 116 -2.46 0.18 6.89
C CYS A 116 -2.07 -0.76 8.03
N ASN A 117 -2.33 -2.05 7.85
CA ASN A 117 -1.83 -3.12 8.71
C ASN A 117 -0.54 -3.66 8.09
N ILE A 118 0.51 -3.77 8.90
CA ILE A 118 1.86 -4.11 8.45
C ILE A 118 2.31 -5.40 9.13
N TRP A 119 2.87 -6.30 8.34
CA TRP A 119 3.51 -7.54 8.79
C TRP A 119 4.83 -7.71 8.05
N ARG A 120 5.92 -7.97 8.79
CA ARG A 120 7.29 -8.14 8.26
C ARG A 120 7.62 -7.08 7.20
N THR A 121 7.44 -5.81 7.58
CA THR A 121 7.65 -4.59 6.75
C THR A 121 6.73 -4.40 5.53
N ARG A 122 5.83 -5.34 5.25
CA ARG A 122 4.87 -5.29 4.13
C ARG A 122 3.49 -4.86 4.60
N VAL A 123 2.78 -4.11 3.76
CA VAL A 123 1.37 -3.78 4.01
C VAL A 123 0.53 -4.99 3.63
N VAL A 124 -0.17 -5.58 4.59
CA VAL A 124 -1.02 -6.76 4.40
C VAL A 124 -2.51 -6.43 4.37
N GLY A 125 -2.87 -5.20 4.69
CA GLY A 125 -4.26 -4.76 4.63
C GLY A 125 -4.41 -3.26 4.68
N ILE A 126 -5.36 -2.75 3.92
CA ILE A 126 -5.71 -1.34 3.84
C ILE A 126 -7.19 -1.18 4.15
N ALA A 127 -7.50 -0.26 5.06
CA ALA A 127 -8.86 0.12 5.37
C ALA A 127 -8.99 1.64 5.34
N MET A 128 -10.03 2.14 4.66
CA MET A 128 -10.31 3.57 4.57
C MET A 128 -11.72 3.84 5.07
N LYS A 129 -11.84 4.67 6.10
CA LYS A 129 -13.11 5.03 6.71
C LYS A 129 -13.31 6.55 6.65
N PRO A 130 -14.52 7.04 6.32
CA PRO A 130 -14.85 8.45 6.49
C PRO A 130 -14.56 8.92 7.92
N MET A 131 -14.17 10.18 8.07
CA MET A 131 -14.10 10.84 9.38
C MET A 131 -15.46 11.48 9.67
N GLU A 132 -16.06 11.09 10.78
CA GLU A 132 -17.16 11.81 11.43
C GLU A 132 -16.64 13.08 12.12
#